data_AF-A0A5C4LAY7-F1
#
_entry.id   AF-A0A5C4LAY7-F1
#
_cell.length_a   1.000
_cell.length_b   1.000
_cell.length_c   1.000
_cell.angle_alpha   90.00
_cell.angle_beta   90.00
_cell.angle_gamma   90.00
#
_symmetry.space_group_name_H-M   'P 1'
#
loop_
_entity.id
_entity.type
_entity.pdbx_description
1 polymer ?
#
loop_
_entity_poly.entity_id
_entity_poly.type
_entity_poly.pdbx_seq_one_letter_code
_entity_poly.pdbx_strand_id
1 'polypeptide(L)'
;MLDRAALDEDGLAEVDPLDLLFARAAKRHVRELIVAGRTVVRDGIVLGIDLDAAHRALREACRAAMPGRAGLWRAMPGLEAAIAGYYRRLGCC
;
A
#
# COMPACT_ATOMS: atom_id res chain seq x y z
N MET A 1 -4.96 4.27 -16.84
CA MET A 1 -5.08 5.73 -17.03
C MET A 1 -4.95 6.44 -15.70
N LEU A 2 -4.32 7.62 -15.72
CA LEU A 2 -4.07 8.46 -14.55
C LEU A 2 -4.94 9.72 -14.61
N ASP A 3 -5.32 10.25 -13.45
CA ASP A 3 -5.94 11.57 -13.33
C ASP A 3 -4.85 12.64 -13.34
N ARG A 4 -4.79 13.39 -14.45
CA ARG A 4 -3.81 14.47 -14.63
C ARG A 4 -4.12 15.69 -13.76
N ALA A 5 -5.39 16.05 -13.64
CA ALA A 5 -5.79 17.23 -12.85
C ALA A 5 -5.46 17.01 -11.37
N ALA A 6 -5.63 15.78 -10.86
CA ALA A 6 -5.25 15.45 -9.50
C ALA A 6 -3.72 15.41 -9.26
N LEU A 7 -2.90 15.25 -10.30
CA LEU A 7 -1.42 15.30 -10.19
C LEU A 7 -0.89 16.74 -10.10
N ASP A 8 -1.61 17.69 -10.69
CA ASP A 8 -1.25 19.09 -10.85
C ASP A 8 -2.33 20.01 -10.28
N GLU A 9 -2.74 19.71 -9.04
CA GLU A 9 -3.93 20.31 -8.41
C GLU A 9 -3.83 21.84 -8.28
N ASP A 10 -2.62 22.37 -8.16
CA ASP A 10 -2.29 23.78 -8.04
C ASP A 10 -2.10 24.47 -9.41
N GLY A 11 -1.58 23.77 -10.42
CA GLY A 11 -1.52 24.23 -11.81
C GLY A 11 -0.79 25.57 -12.01
N LEU A 12 0.15 25.91 -11.13
CA LEU A 12 0.76 27.25 -11.06
C LEU A 12 1.71 27.53 -12.24
N ALA A 13 2.31 26.48 -12.81
CA ALA A 13 3.22 26.56 -13.94
C ALA A 13 3.10 25.30 -14.79
N GLU A 14 3.49 25.38 -16.06
CA GLU A 14 3.54 24.20 -16.92
C GLU A 14 4.69 23.28 -16.47
N VAL A 15 4.36 22.03 -16.18
CA VAL A 15 5.32 21.00 -15.77
C VAL A 15 5.15 19.75 -16.63
N ASP A 16 6.28 19.15 -17.03
CA ASP A 16 6.29 17.89 -17.78
C ASP A 16 5.41 16.84 -17.06
N PRO A 17 4.47 16.21 -17.77
CA PRO A 17 3.63 15.22 -17.16
C PRO A 17 4.31 14.02 -16.52
N LEU A 18 5.44 13.58 -17.07
CA LEU A 18 6.23 12.50 -16.52
C LEU A 18 6.91 12.89 -15.21
N ASP A 19 7.37 14.13 -15.09
CA ASP A 19 7.98 14.61 -13.85
C ASP A 19 6.96 14.64 -12.71
N LEU A 20 5.73 15.11 -12.97
CA LEU A 20 4.66 15.06 -11.97
C LEU A 20 4.28 13.62 -11.60
N LEU A 21 4.27 12.70 -12.57
CA LEU A 21 4.02 11.29 -12.31
C LEU A 21 5.05 10.73 -11.31
N PHE A 22 6.35 10.93 -11.55
CA PHE A 22 7.36 10.38 -10.65
C PHE A 22 7.45 11.11 -9.32
N ALA A 23 7.25 12.43 -9.29
CA ALA A 23 7.38 13.23 -8.08
C ALA A 23 6.18 13.13 -7.14
N ARG A 24 4.95 13.03 -7.69
CA ARG A 24 3.71 13.18 -6.91
C ARG A 24 2.77 11.97 -6.97
N ALA A 25 2.94 11.06 -7.94
CA ALA A 25 1.91 10.04 -8.14
C ALA A 25 1.78 9.07 -6.95
N ALA A 26 0.53 8.72 -6.67
CA ALA A 26 0.15 7.74 -5.68
C ALA A 26 -1.05 6.96 -6.22
N LYS A 27 -1.38 5.85 -5.55
CA LYS A 27 -2.51 4.99 -5.91
C LYS A 27 -3.83 5.75 -6.15
N ARG A 28 -4.06 6.84 -5.43
CA ARG A 28 -5.27 7.68 -5.53
C ARG A 28 -5.44 8.36 -6.90
N HIS A 29 -4.35 8.56 -7.65
CA HIS A 29 -4.40 9.17 -8.98
C HIS A 29 -4.69 8.15 -10.09
N VAL A 30 -4.82 6.85 -9.76
CA VAL A 30 -5.22 5.84 -10.74
C VAL A 30 -6.72 5.95 -10.98
N ARG A 31 -7.09 6.46 -12.16
CA ARG A 31 -8.49 6.54 -12.60
C ARG A 31 -8.98 5.21 -13.16
N GLU A 32 -8.15 4.51 -13.92
CA GLU A 32 -8.53 3.23 -14.52
C GLU A 32 -7.32 2.29 -14.66
N LEU A 33 -7.50 1.00 -14.38
CA LEU A 33 -6.51 -0.05 -14.67
C LEU A 33 -7.14 -1.08 -15.62
N ILE A 34 -6.45 -1.33 -16.72
CA ILE A 34 -6.87 -2.29 -17.75
C ILE A 34 -5.81 -3.39 -17.84
N VAL A 35 -6.24 -4.64 -17.74
CA VAL A 35 -5.38 -5.82 -17.87
C VAL A 35 -5.96 -6.71 -18.97
N ALA A 36 -5.16 -7.04 -19.98
CA ALA A 36 -5.58 -7.84 -21.13
C ALA A 36 -6.89 -7.36 -21.78
N GLY A 37 -7.04 -6.04 -21.95
CA GLY A 37 -8.23 -5.42 -22.55
C GLY A 37 -9.46 -5.31 -21.64
N ARG A 38 -9.37 -5.74 -20.38
CA ARG A 38 -10.47 -5.64 -19.41
C ARG A 38 -10.17 -4.60 -18.34
N THR A 39 -11.09 -3.68 -18.11
CA THR A 39 -11.03 -2.78 -16.94
C THR A 39 -11.21 -3.59 -15.66
N VAL A 40 -10.20 -3.52 -14.78
CA VAL A 40 -10.18 -4.21 -13.48
C VAL A 40 -10.20 -3.25 -12.30
N VAL A 41 -9.89 -1.97 -12.49
CA VAL A 41 -10.09 -0.91 -11.49
C VAL A 41 -10.65 0.30 -12.21
N ARG A 42 -11.64 0.97 -11.61
CA ARG A 42 -12.16 2.25 -12.08
C ARG A 42 -12.55 3.12 -10.90
N ASP A 43 -12.11 4.37 -10.93
CA ASP A 43 -12.39 5.41 -9.92
C ASP A 43 -12.09 4.92 -8.49
N GLY A 44 -10.94 4.24 -8.31
CA GLY A 44 -10.51 3.68 -7.03
C GLY A 44 -11.21 2.38 -6.61
N ILE A 45 -12.17 1.87 -7.40
CA ILE A 45 -12.93 0.66 -7.10
C ILE A 45 -12.40 -0.51 -7.93
N VAL A 46 -12.05 -1.62 -7.28
CA VAL A 46 -11.69 -2.86 -7.97
C VAL A 46 -12.95 -3.53 -8.50
N LEU A 47 -12.92 -3.91 -9.78
CA LEU A 47 -14.04 -4.54 -10.48
C LEU A 47 -13.87 -6.05 -10.54
N GLY A 48 -14.99 -6.78 -10.56
CA GLY A 48 -15.02 -8.22 -10.77
C GLY A 48 -14.68 -9.06 -9.53
N ILE A 49 -14.43 -8.44 -8.38
CA ILE A 49 -14.32 -9.10 -7.08
C ILE A 49 -15.05 -8.30 -6.01
N ASP A 50 -15.57 -8.98 -4.99
CA ASP A 50 -15.98 -8.33 -3.74
C ASP A 50 -14.73 -8.16 -2.85
N LEU A 51 -14.18 -6.93 -2.86
CA LEU A 51 -12.96 -6.62 -2.13
C LEU A 51 -13.15 -6.73 -0.61
N ASP A 52 -14.33 -6.40 -0.10
CA ASP A 52 -14.61 -6.45 1.34
C ASP A 52 -14.76 -7.90 1.82
N ALA A 53 -15.41 -8.76 1.05
CA ALA A 53 -15.43 -10.19 1.31
C ALA A 53 -14.02 -10.80 1.24
N ALA A 54 -13.21 -10.43 0.24
CA ALA A 54 -11.84 -10.89 0.13
C ALA A 54 -10.98 -10.48 1.35
N HIS A 55 -11.11 -9.23 1.82
CA HIS A 55 -10.44 -8.76 3.03
C HIS A 55 -10.88 -9.51 4.28
N ARG A 56 -12.18 -9.80 4.43
CA ARG A 56 -12.69 -10.60 5.56
C ARG A 56 -12.11 -12.01 5.55
N ALA A 57 -12.17 -12.69 4.41
CA ALA A 57 -11.63 -14.04 4.24
C ALA A 57 -10.12 -14.09 4.55
N LEU A 58 -9.34 -13.11 4.06
CA LEU A 58 -7.91 -13.03 4.35
C LEU A 58 -7.65 -12.85 5.85
N ARG A 59 -8.38 -11.96 6.52
CA ARG A 59 -8.22 -11.73 7.96
C ARG A 59 -8.58 -12.98 8.77
N GLU A 60 -9.63 -13.70 8.38
CA GLU A 60 -10.03 -14.97 9.00
C GLU A 60 -8.94 -16.03 8.84
N ALA A 61 -8.41 -16.21 7.63
CA ALA A 61 -7.30 -17.13 7.37
C ALA A 61 -6.05 -16.77 8.19
N CYS A 62 -5.70 -15.48 8.25
CA CYS A 62 -4.59 -15.01 9.08
C CYS A 62 -4.80 -15.33 10.56
N ARG A 63 -5.99 -15.05 11.12
CA ARG A 63 -6.31 -15.35 12.52
C ARG A 63 -6.26 -16.84 12.80
N ALA A 64 -6.81 -17.68 11.92
CA ALA A 64 -6.76 -19.13 12.03
C ALA A 64 -5.33 -19.66 12.04
N ALA A 65 -4.41 -19.02 11.30
CA ALA A 65 -3.00 -19.39 11.25
C ALA A 65 -2.16 -18.82 12.42
N MET A 66 -2.67 -17.86 13.20
CA MET A 66 -1.91 -17.22 14.28
C MET A 66 -1.44 -18.17 15.39
N PRO A 67 -2.24 -19.15 15.87
CA PRO A 67 -1.79 -20.08 16.91
C PRO A 67 -0.50 -20.82 16.54
N GLY A 68 -0.36 -21.25 15.27
CA GLY A 68 0.85 -21.89 14.77
C GLY A 68 2.09 -20.99 14.76
N ARG A 69 1.90 -19.68 14.91
CA ARG A 69 2.96 -18.66 14.99
C ARG A 69 3.16 -18.12 16.41
N ALA A 70 2.53 -18.72 17.43
CA ALA A 70 2.60 -18.22 18.80
C ALA A 70 4.03 -18.14 19.37
N GLY A 71 4.95 -19.02 18.92
CA GLY A 71 6.37 -18.93 19.29
C GLY A 71 7.03 -17.64 18.79
N LEU A 72 6.80 -17.29 17.53
CA LEU A 72 7.30 -16.04 16.94
C LEU A 72 6.72 -14.81 17.66
N TRP A 73 5.40 -14.80 17.90
CA TRP A 73 4.75 -13.70 18.60
C TRP A 73 5.28 -13.51 20.03
N ARG A 74 5.52 -14.61 20.77
CA ARG A 74 6.14 -14.55 22.11
C ARG A 74 7.58 -14.02 22.07
N ALA A 75 8.33 -14.31 21.02
CA ALA A 75 9.70 -13.82 20.85
C ALA A 75 9.77 -12.35 20.40
N MET A 76 8.67 -11.80 19.87
CA MET A 76 8.66 -10.47 19.24
C MET A 76 9.14 -9.34 20.17
N PRO A 77 8.68 -9.22 21.42
CA PRO A 77 9.15 -8.13 22.30
C PRO A 77 10.66 -8.17 22.55
N GLY A 78 11.24 -9.38 22.68
CA GLY A 78 12.69 -9.55 22.82
C GLY A 78 13.46 -9.15 21.56
N LEU A 79 12.93 -9.50 20.39
CA LEU A 79 13.48 -9.09 19.10
C LEU A 79 13.42 -7.58 18.91
N GLU A 80 12.28 -6.94 19.20
CA GLU A 80 12.10 -5.48 19.15
C GLU A 80 13.10 -4.77 20.06
N ALA A 81 13.28 -5.25 21.29
CA ALA A 81 14.26 -4.69 22.23
C ALA A 81 15.70 -4.80 21.71
N ALA A 82 16.06 -5.94 21.11
CA ALA A 82 17.39 -6.16 20.54
C ALA A 82 17.65 -5.25 19.34
N ILE A 83 16.68 -5.13 18.43
CA ILE A 83 16.73 -4.24 17.26
C ILE A 83 16.88 -2.79 17.72
N ALA A 84 16.04 -2.34 18.66
CA ALA A 84 16.11 -0.99 19.18
C ALA A 84 17.45 -0.71 19.90
N GLY A 85 17.99 -1.68 20.63
CA GLY A 85 19.32 -1.58 21.25
C GLY A 85 20.46 -1.43 20.24
N TYR A 86 20.37 -2.14 19.11
CA TYR A 86 21.33 -2.01 18.01
C TYR A 86 21.28 -0.61 17.37
N TYR A 87 20.09 -0.11 17.02
CA TYR A 87 19.96 1.21 16.38
C TYR A 87 20.30 2.37 17.30
N ARG A 88 19.98 2.28 18.60
CA ARG A 88 20.42 3.28 19.60
C ARG A 88 21.95 3.38 19.67
N ARG A 89 22.66 2.25 19.55
CA ARG A 89 24.14 2.25 19.51
C ARG A 89 24.68 2.97 18.29
N LEU A 90 23.95 2.95 17.17
CA LEU A 90 24.32 3.64 15.93
C LEU A 90 23.91 5.13 15.92
N GLY A 91 23.26 5.62 16.98
CA GLY A 91 22.81 7.01 17.08
C GLY A 91 21.49 7.31 16.38
N CYS A 92 20.74 6.30 15.93
CA CYS A 92 19.33 6.47 15.55
C CYS A 92 18.46 6.51 16.81
N CYS A 93 17.49 7.43 16.81
CA CYS A 93 16.56 7.74 17.90
C CYS A 93 15.84 6.49 18.46
#